data_AF-A0A2G2ZKN9-F1
#
_entry.id   AF-A0A2G2ZKN9-F1
#
_cell.length_a   1.000
_cell.length_b   1.000
_cell.length_c   1.000
_cell.angle_alpha   90.00
_cell.angle_beta   90.00
_cell.angle_gamma   90.00
#
_symmetry.space_group_name_H-M   'P 1'
#
loop_
_entity.id
_entity.type
_entity.pdbx_description
1 polymer ?
#
loop_
_entity_poly.entity_id
_entity_poly.type
_entity_poly.pdbx_seq_one_letter_code
_entity_poly.pdbx_strand_id
1 'polypeptide(L)'
;MSFKSLLTDPSNRLSSWKGENCCNWKGIKCSSSGRVVVVNLWNPHPDEVMINVNKEVVSSSNNASDFALKGNISPLLFALDHIQHLDLSFNNFMFSKLPVEISNLTKLTYLNLSNSMFQDSIDMQFSNPTSLRSLDLSCANLVPDLTSITVSLTLPPKLDSGSLFWLTVVFYKLWISV
;
A
#
# COMPACT_ATOMS: atom_id res chain seq x y z
N MET A 1 -14.32 2.40 -18.99
CA MET A 1 -13.27 2.73 -18.00
C MET A 1 -13.52 1.93 -16.74
N SER A 2 -12.78 0.83 -16.56
CA SER A 2 -13.04 -0.22 -15.56
C SER A 2 -12.19 -0.11 -14.28
N PHE A 3 -11.16 0.73 -14.24
CA PHE A 3 -10.18 0.72 -13.13
C PHE A 3 -10.77 1.09 -11.76
N LYS A 4 -11.71 2.04 -11.70
CA LYS A 4 -12.36 2.44 -10.44
C LYS A 4 -13.70 1.76 -10.18
N SER A 5 -14.16 0.86 -11.06
CA SER A 5 -15.52 0.27 -10.93
C SER A 5 -15.68 -0.65 -9.72
N LEU A 6 -14.56 -1.11 -9.16
CA LEU A 6 -14.51 -1.96 -7.97
C LEU A 6 -14.19 -1.18 -6.70
N LEU A 7 -13.97 0.14 -6.81
CA LEU A 7 -13.65 1.02 -5.70
C LEU A 7 -14.89 1.79 -5.25
N THR A 8 -15.02 1.95 -3.94
CA THR A 8 -15.91 2.93 -3.32
C THR A 8 -15.09 4.16 -2.97
N ASP A 9 -15.55 5.33 -3.44
CA ASP A 9 -14.86 6.62 -3.29
C ASP A 9 -15.79 7.65 -2.62
N PRO A 10 -15.97 7.57 -1.29
CA PRO A 10 -16.97 8.37 -0.58
C PRO A 10 -16.71 9.89 -0.66
N SER A 11 -15.47 10.31 -0.82
CA SER A 11 -15.05 11.72 -0.90
C SER A 11 -14.76 12.21 -2.31
N ASN A 12 -15.12 11.45 -3.35
CA ASN A 12 -14.91 11.82 -4.76
C ASN A 12 -13.44 12.14 -5.13
N ARG A 13 -12.47 11.46 -4.50
CA ARG A 13 -11.03 11.60 -4.77
C ARG A 13 -10.66 11.23 -6.21
N LEU A 14 -11.43 10.32 -6.83
CA LEU A 14 -11.27 9.82 -8.20
C LEU A 14 -12.19 10.54 -9.20
N SER A 15 -12.72 11.71 -8.86
CA SER A 15 -13.59 12.52 -9.73
C SER A 15 -12.92 12.95 -11.04
N SER A 16 -11.59 13.14 -11.03
CA SER A 16 -10.83 13.45 -12.24
C SER A 16 -10.62 12.25 -13.17
N TRP A 17 -10.89 11.02 -12.70
CA TRP A 17 -10.63 9.78 -13.43
C TRP A 17 -11.75 9.52 -14.45
N LYS A 18 -11.74 10.35 -15.51
CA LYS A 18 -12.68 10.35 -16.62
C LYS A 18 -11.96 10.79 -17.90
N GLY A 19 -12.46 10.35 -19.06
CA GLY A 19 -11.83 10.62 -20.36
C GLY A 19 -10.58 9.75 -20.61
N GLU A 20 -10.09 9.75 -21.85
CA GLU A 20 -9.06 8.80 -22.29
C GLU A 20 -7.65 9.20 -21.83
N ASN A 21 -7.43 10.48 -21.52
CA ASN A 21 -6.12 10.99 -21.10
C ASN A 21 -5.91 10.84 -19.59
N CYS A 22 -5.50 9.64 -19.16
CA CYS A 22 -5.24 9.32 -17.76
C CYS A 22 -4.09 10.12 -17.11
N CYS A 23 -3.20 10.72 -17.90
CA CYS A 23 -2.07 11.49 -17.37
C CYS A 23 -2.50 12.81 -16.68
N ASN A 24 -3.74 13.25 -16.91
CA ASN A 24 -4.32 14.41 -16.24
C ASN A 24 -5.10 14.03 -14.97
N TRP A 25 -5.20 12.74 -14.65
CA TRP A 25 -5.93 12.29 -13.47
C TRP A 25 -5.12 12.61 -12.21
N LYS A 26 -5.79 13.14 -11.18
CA LYS A 26 -5.21 13.36 -9.85
C LYS A 26 -4.64 12.03 -9.34
N GLY A 27 -3.39 12.07 -8.89
CA GLY A 27 -2.66 10.90 -8.41
C GLY A 27 -1.90 10.13 -9.49
N ILE A 28 -2.10 10.43 -10.77
CA ILE A 28 -1.38 9.79 -11.87
C ILE A 28 -0.23 10.69 -12.35
N LYS A 29 0.97 10.10 -12.54
CA LYS A 29 2.02 10.75 -13.33
C LYS A 29 2.47 9.81 -14.45
N CYS A 30 2.68 10.40 -15.62
CA CYS A 30 3.17 9.72 -16.79
C CYS A 30 4.63 10.11 -17.10
N SER A 31 5.35 9.20 -17.74
CA SER A 31 6.64 9.48 -18.37
C SER A 31 6.48 10.38 -19.61
N SER A 32 7.60 10.83 -20.17
CA SER A 32 7.64 11.62 -21.41
C SER A 32 6.97 10.91 -22.61
N SER A 33 6.89 9.57 -22.58
CA SER A 33 6.23 8.77 -23.62
C SER A 33 4.74 8.52 -23.31
N GLY A 34 4.15 9.19 -22.33
CA GLY A 34 2.74 9.02 -21.94
C GLY A 34 2.40 7.74 -21.18
N ARG A 35 3.40 6.95 -20.75
CA ARG A 35 3.17 5.73 -19.94
C ARG A 35 3.03 6.08 -18.47
N VAL A 36 2.03 5.53 -17.79
CA VAL A 36 1.82 5.70 -16.34
C VAL A 36 3.00 5.11 -15.56
N VAL A 37 3.64 5.94 -14.73
CA VAL A 37 4.80 5.57 -13.90
C VAL A 37 4.54 5.78 -12.40
N VAL A 38 3.61 6.66 -12.04
CA VAL A 38 3.19 6.88 -10.65
C VAL A 38 1.69 6.72 -10.56
N VAL A 39 1.25 5.93 -9.59
CA VAL A 39 -0.13 5.87 -9.12
C VAL A 39 -0.10 6.16 -7.62
N ASN A 40 -0.58 7.34 -7.24
CA ASN A 40 -0.69 7.78 -5.86
C ASN A 40 -2.16 7.95 -5.50
N LEU A 41 -2.63 7.03 -4.66
CA LEU A 41 -3.96 6.99 -4.06
C LEU A 41 -3.86 7.05 -2.53
N TRP A 42 -2.80 7.61 -1.98
CA TRP A 42 -2.69 7.88 -0.54
C TRP A 42 -3.89 8.68 -0.05
N ASN A 43 -4.47 8.27 1.09
CA ASN A 43 -5.55 9.01 1.72
C ASN A 43 -5.04 10.35 2.30
N PRO A 44 -5.47 11.51 1.77
CA PRO A 44 -4.98 12.81 2.21
C PRO A 44 -5.48 13.22 3.60
N HIS A 45 -6.45 12.49 4.17
CA HIS A 45 -6.98 12.70 5.52
C HIS A 45 -6.94 11.37 6.27
N PRO A 46 -5.73 10.88 6.63
CA PRO A 46 -5.61 9.65 7.42
C PRO A 46 -6.21 9.83 8.81
N ASP A 47 -6.67 8.74 9.43
CA ASP A 47 -7.05 8.78 10.85
C ASP A 47 -5.83 9.14 11.69
N GLU A 48 -5.81 10.36 12.22
CA GLU A 48 -4.83 10.76 13.21
C GLU A 48 -5.20 10.11 14.56
N VAL A 49 -4.53 8.99 14.85
CA VAL A 49 -4.54 8.38 16.18
C VAL A 49 -3.71 9.27 17.09
N MET A 50 -4.39 10.04 17.95
CA MET A 50 -3.72 10.79 19.00
C MET A 50 -3.70 9.94 20.26
N ILE A 51 -2.53 9.86 20.90
CA ILE A 51 -2.41 9.27 22.23
C ILE A 51 -2.62 10.43 23.22
N ASN A 52 -3.66 10.35 24.04
CA ASN A 52 -3.90 11.38 25.04
C ASN A 52 -2.86 11.30 26.17
N VAL A 53 -2.89 12.26 27.10
CA VAL A 53 -1.98 12.30 28.26
C VAL A 53 -2.08 11.06 29.16
N ASN A 54 -3.19 10.31 29.08
CA ASN A 54 -3.41 9.05 29.81
C ASN A 54 -2.90 7.83 29.04
N LYS A 55 -2.22 8.02 27.91
CA LYS A 55 -1.78 6.95 26.99
C LYS A 55 -2.91 6.16 26.36
N GLU A 56 -4.11 6.73 26.31
CA GLU A 56 -5.25 6.12 25.65
C GLU A 56 -5.30 6.55 24.18
N VAL A 57 -5.71 5.63 23.32
CA VAL A 57 -5.97 5.89 21.91
C VAL A 57 -7.23 6.75 21.82
N VAL A 58 -7.06 8.01 21.46
CA VAL A 58 -8.15 8.93 21.14
C VAL A 58 -8.07 9.24 19.65
N SER A 59 -8.96 8.63 18.87
CA SER A 59 -9.13 8.98 17.46
C SER A 59 -9.69 10.40 17.37
N SER A 60 -8.92 11.32 16.80
CA SER A 60 -9.34 12.72 16.62
C SER A 60 -10.31 12.90 15.45
N SER A 61 -10.30 11.94 14.53
CA SER A 61 -10.99 11.99 13.26
C SER A 61 -12.21 11.09 13.29
N ASN A 62 -13.38 11.72 13.29
CA ASN A 62 -14.66 11.09 12.96
C ASN A 62 -14.86 10.94 11.43
N ASN A 63 -13.94 11.47 10.61
CA ASN A 63 -14.15 11.66 9.17
C ASN A 63 -13.15 10.93 8.25
N ALA A 64 -12.03 10.37 8.72
CA ALA A 64 -11.08 9.72 7.80
C ALA A 64 -11.70 8.52 7.07
N SER A 65 -12.69 7.87 7.71
CA SER A 65 -13.46 6.80 7.08
C SER A 65 -14.25 7.26 5.84
N ASP A 66 -14.53 8.56 5.72
CA ASP A 66 -15.18 9.19 4.55
C ASP A 66 -14.17 9.54 3.45
N PHE A 67 -12.88 9.65 3.78
CA PHE A 67 -11.82 9.93 2.81
C PHE A 67 -11.11 8.68 2.30
N ALA A 68 -11.14 7.59 3.08
CA ALA A 68 -10.56 6.31 2.70
C ALA A 68 -11.27 5.71 1.48
N LEU A 69 -10.49 5.30 0.47
CA LEU A 69 -10.99 4.43 -0.59
C LEU A 69 -11.30 3.05 0.01
N LYS A 70 -12.36 2.42 -0.48
CA LYS A 70 -12.80 1.08 -0.05
C LYS A 70 -13.06 0.18 -1.25
N GLY A 71 -13.35 -1.10 -0.99
CA GLY A 71 -13.66 -2.09 -2.02
C GLY A 71 -12.40 -2.81 -2.53
N ASN A 72 -12.37 -3.15 -3.82
CA ASN A 72 -11.33 -4.00 -4.39
C ASN A 72 -10.46 -3.26 -5.40
N ILE A 73 -9.15 -3.47 -5.31
CA ILE A 73 -8.22 -3.04 -6.35
C ILE A 73 -8.45 -3.91 -7.58
N SER A 74 -8.71 -3.28 -8.73
CA SER A 74 -8.87 -4.00 -9.99
C SER A 74 -7.53 -4.60 -10.46
N PRO A 75 -7.48 -5.90 -10.85
CA PRO A 75 -6.28 -6.51 -11.42
C PRO A 75 -5.72 -5.76 -12.63
N LEU A 76 -6.58 -5.03 -13.35
CA LEU A 76 -6.20 -4.21 -14.49
C LEU A 76 -5.15 -3.16 -14.15
N LEU A 77 -5.14 -2.64 -12.91
CA LEU A 77 -4.12 -1.68 -12.45
C LEU A 77 -2.71 -2.24 -12.64
N PHE A 78 -2.55 -3.55 -12.43
CA PHE A 78 -1.26 -4.22 -12.50
C PHE A 78 -0.90 -4.68 -13.92
N ALA A 79 -1.77 -4.45 -14.92
CA ALA A 79 -1.40 -4.58 -16.32
C ALA A 79 -0.53 -3.40 -16.81
N LEU A 80 -0.44 -2.32 -16.03
CA LEU A 80 0.42 -1.17 -16.31
C LEU A 80 1.85 -1.47 -15.85
N ASP A 81 2.56 -2.30 -16.61
CA ASP A 81 3.93 -2.80 -16.36
C ASP A 81 5.03 -1.72 -16.25
N HIS A 82 4.69 -0.45 -16.46
CA HIS A 82 5.57 0.72 -16.35
C HIS A 82 5.50 1.43 -15.01
N ILE A 83 4.58 1.03 -14.11
CA ILE A 83 4.48 1.63 -12.78
C ILE A 83 5.79 1.41 -12.01
N GLN A 84 6.33 2.51 -11.48
CA GLN A 84 7.53 2.56 -10.67
C GLN A 84 7.23 2.93 -9.21
N HIS A 85 6.12 3.64 -8.98
CA HIS A 85 5.67 4.11 -7.68
C HIS A 85 4.18 3.85 -7.52
N LEU A 86 3.84 3.03 -6.52
CA LEU A 86 2.45 2.74 -6.14
C LEU A 86 2.26 3.07 -4.66
N ASP A 87 1.37 4.01 -4.39
CA ASP A 87 0.98 4.39 -3.03
C ASP A 87 -0.53 4.19 -2.87
N LEU A 88 -0.90 3.23 -2.02
CA LEU A 88 -2.28 2.94 -1.64
C LEU A 88 -2.52 3.19 -0.14
N SER A 89 -1.58 3.85 0.54
CA SER A 89 -1.56 3.92 1.99
C SER A 89 -2.74 4.67 2.61
N PHE A 90 -3.06 4.33 3.86
CA PHE A 90 -4.11 4.95 4.67
C PHE A 90 -5.54 4.86 4.09
N ASN A 91 -5.79 3.88 3.21
CA ASN A 91 -7.14 3.55 2.75
C ASN A 91 -7.75 2.41 3.56
N ASN A 92 -9.00 2.04 3.26
CA ASN A 92 -9.71 0.99 3.97
C ASN A 92 -10.14 -0.09 3.00
N PHE A 93 -9.19 -0.98 2.66
CA PHE A 93 -9.43 -2.16 1.83
C PHE A 93 -9.76 -3.40 2.69
N MET A 94 -10.43 -3.18 3.84
CA MET A 94 -10.91 -4.25 4.71
C MET A 94 -11.75 -5.23 3.89
N PHE A 95 -11.49 -6.53 4.06
CA PHE A 95 -12.07 -7.64 3.29
C PHE A 95 -11.64 -7.73 1.82
N SER A 96 -10.71 -6.89 1.38
CA SER A 96 -10.09 -6.98 0.06
C SER A 96 -8.77 -7.71 0.13
N LYS A 97 -8.47 -8.45 -0.94
CA LYS A 97 -7.17 -9.07 -1.17
C LYS A 97 -6.38 -8.21 -2.15
N LEU A 98 -5.07 -8.10 -1.92
CA LEU A 98 -4.18 -7.55 -2.93
C LEU A 98 -4.09 -8.55 -4.09
N PRO A 99 -4.43 -8.15 -5.34
CA PRO A 99 -4.39 -9.07 -6.47
C PRO A 99 -2.96 -9.57 -6.75
N VAL A 100 -2.82 -10.87 -7.02
CA VAL A 100 -1.52 -11.53 -7.28
C VAL A 100 -0.78 -10.91 -8.47
N GLU A 101 -1.52 -10.27 -9.37
CA GLU A 101 -1.01 -9.55 -10.53
C GLU A 101 -0.09 -8.39 -10.16
N ILE A 102 -0.03 -7.93 -8.90
CA ILE A 102 0.98 -6.95 -8.46
C ILE A 102 2.41 -7.40 -8.77
N SER A 103 2.65 -8.72 -8.81
CA SER A 103 3.90 -9.33 -9.24
C SER A 103 4.30 -8.98 -10.69
N ASN A 104 3.36 -8.57 -11.54
CA ASN A 104 3.62 -8.13 -12.92
C ASN A 104 4.32 -6.76 -12.97
N LEU A 105 4.30 -5.99 -11.88
CA LEU A 105 4.95 -4.69 -11.79
C LEU A 105 6.47 -4.83 -11.58
N THR A 106 7.15 -5.43 -12.55
CA THR A 106 8.60 -5.72 -12.49
C THR A 106 9.49 -4.47 -12.37
N LYS A 107 8.98 -3.31 -12.80
CA LYS A 107 9.64 -1.98 -12.70
C LYS A 107 9.31 -1.23 -11.41
N LEU A 108 8.48 -1.79 -10.52
CA LEU A 108 8.10 -1.14 -9.26
C LEU A 108 9.34 -0.95 -8.38
N THR A 109 9.56 0.29 -7.95
CA THR A 109 10.68 0.68 -7.07
C THR A 109 10.22 1.14 -5.69
N TYR A 110 8.98 1.64 -5.60
CA TYR A 110 8.36 2.12 -4.38
C TYR A 110 6.95 1.54 -4.26
N LEU A 111 6.67 0.89 -3.14
CA LEU A 111 5.35 0.39 -2.78
C LEU A 111 5.01 0.78 -1.35
N ASN A 112 3.91 1.50 -1.18
CA ASN A 112 3.37 1.81 0.14
C ASN A 112 1.93 1.29 0.26
N LEU A 113 1.76 0.30 1.13
CA LEU A 113 0.48 -0.31 1.52
C LEU A 113 0.21 -0.11 3.01
N SER A 114 0.96 0.77 3.67
CA SER A 114 0.78 1.03 5.10
C SER A 114 -0.66 1.46 5.39
N ASN A 115 -1.17 1.07 6.55
CA ASN A 115 -2.49 1.51 7.02
C ASN A 115 -3.64 1.26 6.05
N SER A 116 -3.55 0.21 5.22
CA SER A 116 -4.50 -0.04 4.13
C SER A 116 -5.52 -1.15 4.42
N MET A 117 -5.35 -1.87 5.54
CA MET A 117 -6.27 -2.90 6.05
C MET A 117 -6.58 -4.07 5.09
N PHE A 118 -5.65 -4.49 4.23
CA PHE A 118 -5.83 -5.67 3.38
C PHE A 118 -6.01 -6.95 4.21
N GLN A 119 -6.87 -7.87 3.74
CA GLN A 119 -7.29 -9.07 4.49
C GLN A 119 -6.24 -10.18 4.56
N ASP A 120 -5.45 -10.38 3.51
CA ASP A 120 -4.49 -11.49 3.41
C ASP A 120 -3.03 -10.98 3.55
N SER A 121 -2.15 -11.86 4.03
CA SER A 121 -0.71 -11.62 4.05
C SER A 121 -0.14 -11.56 2.63
N ILE A 122 0.88 -10.72 2.43
CA ILE A 122 1.54 -10.47 1.13
C ILE A 122 2.47 -11.64 0.72
N ASP A 123 2.36 -12.78 1.40
CA ASP A 123 3.42 -13.77 1.58
C ASP A 123 3.84 -14.55 0.33
N MET A 124 3.26 -14.31 -0.86
CA MET A 124 3.64 -15.01 -2.10
C MET A 124 3.69 -14.16 -3.37
N GLN A 125 3.60 -12.82 -3.28
CA GLN A 125 3.40 -11.98 -4.47
C GLN A 125 4.68 -11.33 -5.05
N PHE A 126 5.84 -11.54 -4.43
CA PHE A 126 7.13 -10.96 -4.87
C PHE A 126 8.22 -12.01 -5.10
N SER A 127 7.86 -13.20 -5.57
CA SER A 127 8.82 -14.30 -5.84
C SER A 127 9.75 -14.07 -7.04
N ASN A 128 9.54 -13.01 -7.82
CA ASN A 128 10.38 -12.59 -8.95
C ASN A 128 11.25 -11.37 -8.58
N PRO A 129 12.37 -11.12 -9.29
CA PRO A 129 13.23 -9.98 -8.99
C PRO A 129 12.47 -8.68 -9.28
N THR A 130 11.86 -8.12 -8.24
CA THR A 130 11.28 -6.80 -8.29
C THR A 130 12.40 -5.78 -8.24
N SER A 131 12.27 -4.68 -8.99
CA SER A 131 13.16 -3.52 -8.87
C SER A 131 12.92 -2.75 -7.55
N LEU A 132 12.28 -3.38 -6.57
CA LEU A 132 11.70 -2.76 -5.39
C LEU A 132 12.82 -2.31 -4.45
N ARG A 133 12.81 -1.02 -4.11
CA ARG A 133 13.82 -0.39 -3.24
C ARG A 133 13.23 0.06 -1.92
N SER A 134 11.93 0.34 -1.91
CA SER A 134 11.18 0.80 -0.74
C SER A 134 9.84 0.08 -0.69
N LEU A 135 9.57 -0.52 0.46
CA LEU A 135 8.35 -1.26 0.77
C LEU A 135 7.89 -0.86 2.17
N ASP A 136 6.68 -0.31 2.26
CA ASP A 136 6.05 0.00 3.54
C ASP A 136 4.73 -0.77 3.67
N LEU A 137 4.68 -1.64 4.67
CA LEU A 137 3.53 -2.48 5.04
C LEU A 137 3.04 -2.18 6.47
N SER A 138 3.52 -1.08 7.08
CA SER A 138 3.25 -0.79 8.48
C SER A 138 1.77 -0.52 8.75
N CYS A 139 1.29 -0.92 9.93
CA CYS A 139 -0.04 -0.57 10.43
C CYS A 139 0.12 0.37 11.63
N ALA A 140 -0.74 1.38 11.74
CA ALA A 140 -0.85 2.28 12.89
C ALA A 140 -1.45 1.57 14.12
N ASN A 141 -1.95 0.34 13.94
CA ASN A 141 -2.36 -0.52 15.04
C ASN A 141 -1.13 -1.17 15.69
N LEU A 142 -0.58 -0.47 16.69
CA LEU A 142 0.10 -1.13 17.81
C LEU A 142 -0.94 -1.83 18.69
N VAL A 143 -1.53 -2.91 18.19
CA VAL A 143 -1.99 -4.01 19.05
C VAL A 143 -1.04 -5.15 18.76
N PRO A 144 -0.28 -5.65 19.74
CA PRO A 144 0.70 -6.69 19.51
C PRO A 144 -0.02 -8.01 19.21
N ASP A 145 -0.34 -8.28 17.95
CA ASP A 145 -0.63 -9.63 17.50
C ASP A 145 0.62 -10.21 16.83
N LEU A 146 1.26 -11.12 17.54
CA LEU A 146 2.54 -11.75 17.20
C LEU A 146 2.38 -12.95 16.25
N THR A 147 1.21 -13.17 15.62
CA THR A 147 0.92 -14.45 14.97
C THR A 147 1.01 -14.47 13.44
N SER A 148 1.16 -13.37 12.71
CA SER A 148 1.05 -13.46 11.24
C SER A 148 1.76 -12.37 10.44
N ILE A 149 3.10 -12.37 10.41
CA ILE A 149 3.84 -11.74 9.30
C ILE A 149 5.10 -12.58 8.99
N THR A 150 5.10 -13.27 7.84
CA THR A 150 6.30 -13.94 7.28
C THR A 150 6.77 -13.19 6.04
N VAL A 151 7.73 -12.29 6.21
CA VAL A 151 8.35 -11.57 5.08
C VAL A 151 9.63 -12.30 4.66
N SER A 152 9.60 -12.98 3.52
CA SER A 152 10.81 -13.45 2.82
C SER A 152 11.19 -12.44 1.74
N LEU A 153 12.18 -11.60 2.02
CA LEU A 153 12.79 -10.72 1.04
C LEU A 153 14.20 -11.23 0.72
N THR A 154 14.38 -11.76 -0.49
CA THR A 154 15.70 -11.98 -1.05
C THR A 154 16.22 -10.64 -1.59
N LEU A 155 17.14 -10.04 -0.82
CA LEU A 155 17.87 -8.77 -1.00
C LEU A 155 17.31 -7.61 -0.13
N PRO A 156 18.16 -6.81 0.53
CA PRO A 156 17.71 -5.85 1.53
C PRO A 156 17.24 -4.53 0.87
N PRO A 157 15.94 -4.18 0.92
CA PRO A 157 15.54 -2.80 0.74
C PRO A 157 16.00 -1.98 1.96
N LYS A 158 16.30 -0.70 1.76
CA LYS A 158 16.47 0.24 2.88
C LYS A 158 15.11 0.39 3.55
N LEU A 159 14.92 -0.30 4.68
CA LEU A 159 13.84 0.01 5.62
C LEU A 159 14.15 1.38 6.24
N ASP A 160 13.25 2.34 6.05
CA ASP A 160 13.42 3.67 6.65
C ASP A 160 13.20 3.57 8.17
N SER A 161 14.17 4.06 8.93
CA SER A 161 14.30 3.84 10.37
C SER A 161 13.44 4.82 11.16
N GLY A 162 12.18 4.45 11.39
CA GLY A 162 11.23 5.22 12.22
C GLY A 162 10.86 4.60 13.57
N SER A 163 11.33 3.38 13.91
CA SER A 163 11.11 2.79 15.24
C SER A 163 12.12 1.69 15.54
N LEU A 164 12.87 1.85 16.63
CA LEU A 164 14.03 1.04 17.04
C LEU A 164 13.71 -0.38 17.56
N PHE A 165 12.58 -1.00 17.18
CA PHE A 165 12.20 -2.33 17.69
C PHE A 165 12.13 -3.46 16.66
N TRP A 166 12.48 -3.21 15.40
CA TRP A 166 12.49 -4.25 14.35
C TRP A 166 13.78 -5.09 14.29
N LEU A 167 14.81 -4.76 15.08
CA LEU A 167 16.13 -5.41 14.97
C LEU A 167 16.19 -6.86 15.49
N THR A 168 15.20 -7.34 16.23
CA THR A 168 15.27 -8.68 16.88
C THR A 168 14.59 -9.81 16.11
N VAL A 169 13.76 -9.52 15.10
CA VAL A 169 12.94 -10.56 14.43
C VAL A 169 13.44 -10.90 13.02
N VAL A 170 14.21 -10.02 12.38
CA VAL A 170 14.82 -10.31 11.05
C VAL A 170 15.87 -11.43 11.14
N PHE A 171 16.53 -11.62 12.28
CA PHE A 171 17.62 -12.59 12.43
C PHE A 171 17.21 -13.97 12.95
N TYR A 172 16.02 -14.16 13.53
CA TYR A 172 15.72 -15.37 14.33
C TYR A 172 15.26 -16.60 13.52
N LYS A 173 15.06 -16.51 12.20
CA LYS A 173 14.66 -17.65 11.35
C LYS A 173 15.50 -17.85 10.09
N LEU A 174 16.69 -17.23 10.02
CA LEU A 174 17.69 -17.48 8.96
C LEU A 174 18.64 -18.66 9.29
N TRP A 175 18.40 -19.42 10.36
CA TRP A 175 19.28 -20.52 10.81
C TRP A 175 18.55 -21.83 11.17
N ILE A 176 17.41 -22.15 10.54
CA ILE A 176 16.81 -23.51 10.65
C ILE A 176 16.29 -24.01 9.29
N SER A 177 16.97 -23.69 8.19
CA SER A 177 16.77 -24.38 6.91
C SER A 177 18.08 -24.45 6.15
N VAL A 178 19.06 -25.11 6.78
CA VAL A 178 19.99 -26.07 6.14
C VAL A 178 20.02 -27.28 7.06
#